data_AF-A0A1M6RTZ1-F1
#
_entry.id   AF-A0A1M6RTZ1-F1
#
_cell.length_a   1.000
_cell.length_b   1.000
_cell.length_c   1.000
_cell.angle_alpha   90.00
_cell.angle_beta   90.00
_cell.angle_gamma   90.00
#
_symmetry.space_group_name_H-M   'P 1'
#
loop_
_entity.id
_entity.type
_entity.pdbx_description
1 polymer ?
#
loop_
_entity_poly.entity_id
_entity_poly.type
_entity_poly.pdbx_seq_one_letter_code
_entity_poly.pdbx_strand_id
1 'polypeptide(L)' 'MHQIFDESNLKVLENQLLYESMMNKKYNQYANLCEDIQLKNLCHKAAKIHKKNFKMLLDYLNSYK' A
#
# COMPACT_ATOMS: atom_id res chain seq x y z
N MET A 1 -17.96 -18.51 -11.43
CA MET A 1 -16.66 -18.81 -12.04
C MET A 1 -15.60 -18.45 -11.00
N HIS A 2 -15.07 -19.41 -10.24
CA HIS A 2 -13.93 -19.15 -9.35
C HIS A 2 -12.70 -19.02 -10.27
N GLN A 3 -12.23 -17.80 -10.49
CA GLN A 3 -10.94 -17.59 -11.13
C GLN A 3 -9.86 -18.03 -10.13
N ILE A 4 -9.25 -19.18 -10.39
CA ILE A 4 -7.99 -19.57 -9.75
C ILE A 4 -6.98 -18.52 -10.20
N PHE A 5 -6.38 -17.79 -9.26
CA PHE A 5 -5.22 -16.97 -9.62
C PHE A 5 -4.12 -17.90 -10.10
N ASP A 6 -3.67 -17.67 -11.32
CA ASP A 6 -2.40 -18.22 -11.76
C ASP A 6 -1.27 -17.59 -10.93
N GLU A 7 -0.13 -18.28 -10.88
CA GLU A 7 1.05 -17.84 -10.13
C GLU A 7 1.49 -16.42 -10.52
N SER A 8 1.22 -16.03 -11.78
CA SER A 8 1.50 -14.69 -12.30
C SER A 8 0.71 -13.60 -11.58
N ASN A 9 -0.59 -13.79 -11.37
CA ASN A 9 -1.43 -12.83 -10.67
C ASN A 9 -1.12 -12.77 -9.17
N LEU A 10 -0.79 -13.90 -8.53
CA LEU A 10 -0.33 -13.91 -7.13
C LEU A 10 0.96 -13.09 -6.98
N LYS A 11 1.92 -13.28 -7.87
CA LYS A 11 3.18 -12.52 -7.87
C LYS A 11 2.95 -11.03 -8.10
N VAL A 12 1.99 -10.65 -8.95
CA VAL A 12 1.59 -9.25 -9.13
C VAL A 12 1.02 -8.66 -7.84
N LEU A 13 0.12 -9.38 -7.16
CA LEU A 13 -0.46 -8.94 -5.89
C LEU A 13 0.61 -8.81 -4.79
N GLU A 14 1.55 -9.75 -4.69
CA GLU A 14 2.68 -9.67 -3.76
C GLU A 14 3.54 -8.44 -4.02
N ASN A 15 3.88 -8.17 -5.29
CA ASN A 15 4.63 -6.98 -5.67
C ASN A 15 3.89 -5.69 -5.31
N GLN A 16 2.58 -5.64 -5.51
CA GLN A 16 1.75 -4.50 -5.14
C GLN A 16 1.68 -4.32 -3.62
N LEU A 17 1.53 -5.40 -2.85
CA LEU A 17 1.58 -5.36 -1.39
C LEU A 17 2.93 -4.82 -0.87
N LEU A 18 4.04 -5.29 -1.45
CA LEU A 18 5.38 -4.79 -1.11
C LEU A 18 5.52 -3.30 -1.44
N TYR A 19 5.05 -2.88 -2.61
CA TYR A 19 5.07 -1.49 -3.04
C TYR A 19 4.28 -0.58 -2.08
N GLU A 20 3.03 -0.95 -1.77
CA GLU A 20 2.16 -0.17 -0.89
C GLU A 20 2.75 -0.07 0.53
N SER A 21 3.34 -1.15 1.05
CA SER A 21 4.05 -1.16 2.33
C SER A 21 5.27 -0.24 2.33
N MET A 22 6.08 -0.29 1.28
CA MET A 22 7.26 0.56 1.12
C MET A 22 6.88 2.04 1.04
N MET A 23 5.87 2.38 0.22
CA MET A 23 5.44 3.77 0.06
C MET A 23 4.81 4.32 1.33
N ASN A 24 4.03 3.52 2.07
CA ASN A 24 3.54 3.92 3.39
C ASN A 24 4.70 4.34 4.31
N LYS A 25 5.74 3.50 4.41
CA LYS A 25 6.93 3.81 5.24
C LYS A 25 7.65 5.07 4.76
N LYS A 26 7.86 5.18 3.44
CA LYS A 26 8.57 6.32 2.82
C LYS A 26 7.86 7.65 3.10
N TYR A 27 6.54 7.70 2.92
CA TYR A 27 5.79 8.92 3.17
C TYR A 27 5.66 9.27 4.65
N ASN A 28 5.61 8.27 5.55
CA ASN A 28 5.72 8.54 7.00
C ASN A 28 7.09 9.14 7.36
N GLN A 29 8.17 8.63 6.77
CA GLN A 29 9.51 9.22 6.96
C GLN A 29 9.58 10.65 6.43
N TYR A 30 9.05 10.91 5.24
CA TYR A 30 9.02 12.26 4.67
C TYR A 30 8.20 13.22 5.52
N ALA A 31 7.04 12.81 6.03
CA ALA A 31 6.25 13.64 6.93
C ALA A 31 7.01 14.03 8.21
N ASN A 32 7.94 13.18 8.68
CA ASN A 32 8.78 13.48 9.84
C ASN A 32 9.96 14.42 9.50
N LEU A 33 10.42 14.41 8.24
CA LEU A 33 11.50 15.27 7.75
C LEU A 33 11.01 16.65 7.30
N CYS A 34 9.72 16.77 6.94
CA CYS A 34 9.15 18.04 6.50
C CYS A 34 8.87 18.98 7.67
N GLU A 35 9.39 20.20 7.56
CA GLU A 35 9.09 21.31 8.47
C GLU A 35 7.85 22.09 8.01
N ASP A 36 7.62 22.16 6.70
CA ASP A 36 6.42 22.76 6.13
C ASP A 36 5.16 21.92 6.48
N ILE A 37 4.19 22.58 7.13
CA ILE A 37 2.97 21.93 7.63
C ILE A 37 2.11 21.38 6.48
N GLN A 38 2.02 22.08 5.36
CA GLN A 38 1.23 21.63 4.21
C GLN A 38 1.86 20.39 3.58
N LEU A 39 3.18 20.38 3.41
CA LEU A 39 3.92 19.25 2.88
C LEU A 39 3.86 18.04 3.84
N LYS A 40 3.99 18.26 5.14
CA LYS A 40 3.81 17.22 6.17
C LYS A 40 2.42 16.59 6.11
N ASN A 41 1.38 17.41 5.98
CA ASN A 41 0.00 16.94 5.84
C ASN A 41 -0.21 16.14 4.55
N LEU A 42 0.41 16.57 3.45
CA LEU A 42 0.37 15.84 2.19
C LEU A 42 1.05 14.46 2.32
N CYS A 43 2.24 14.39 2.91
CA CYS A 43 2.94 13.14 3.16
C CYS A 43 2.13 12.21 4.08
N HIS A 44 1.52 12.73 5.15
CA HIS A 44 0.62 11.92 5.99
C HIS A 44 -0.59 11.40 5.22
N LYS A 45 -1.20 12.22 4.35
CA LYS A 45 -2.33 11.78 3.51
C LYS A 45 -1.91 10.67 2.55
N ALA A 46 -0.76 10.82 1.89
CA ALA A 46 -0.19 9.81 1.00
C ALA A 46 0.08 8.49 1.77
N ALA A 47 0.72 8.56 2.93
CA ALA A 47 0.96 7.38 3.78
C ALA A 47 -0.36 6.67 4.14
N LYS A 48 -1.41 7.42 4.53
CA LYS A 48 -2.73 6.85 4.82
C LYS A 48 -3.37 6.16 3.61
N ILE A 49 -3.22 6.73 2.41
CA ILE A 49 -3.71 6.11 1.16
C ILE A 49 -3.01 4.77 0.94
N HIS A 50 -1.68 4.73 1.01
CA HIS A 50 -0.92 3.49 0.81
C HIS A 50 -1.26 2.42 1.86
N LYS A 51 -1.50 2.80 3.12
CA LYS A 51 -1.99 1.87 4.15
C LYS A 51 -3.37 1.29 3.81
N LYS A 52 -4.28 2.13 3.31
CA LYS A 52 -5.62 1.71 2.89
C LYS A 52 -5.53 0.74 1.70
N ASN A 53 -4.74 1.08 0.68
CA ASN A 53 -4.55 0.24 -0.49
C ASN A 53 -3.95 -1.12 -0.12
N PHE A 54 -2.90 -1.14 0.72
CA PHE A 54 -2.33 -2.38 1.24
C PHE A 54 -3.38 -3.26 1.89
N LYS A 55 -4.21 -2.68 2.77
CA LYS A 55 -5.27 -3.42 3.45
C LYS A 55 -6.29 -3.97 2.45
N MET A 56 -6.71 -3.18 1.46
CA MET A 56 -7.63 -3.64 0.42
C MET A 56 -7.05 -4.81 -0.39
N LEU A 57 -5.77 -4.75 -0.77
CA LEU A 57 -5.09 -5.83 -1.48
C LEU A 57 -4.94 -7.09 -0.61
N LEU A 58 -4.65 -6.92 0.68
CA LEU A 58 -4.53 -8.03 1.62
C LEU A 58 -5.88 -8.69 1.88
N ASP A 59 -6.92 -7.90 2.10
CA ASP A 59 -8.29 -8.38 2.29
C ASP A 59 -8.77 -9.12 1.02
N TYR A 60 -8.45 -8.57 -0.16
CA TYR A 60 -8.68 -9.24 -1.44
C TYR A 60 -7.95 -10.58 -1.50
N LEU A 61 -6.62 -10.62 -1.29
CA LEU A 61 -5.84 -11.86 -1.29
C LEU A 61 -6.39 -12.90 -0.31
N ASN A 62 -6.79 -12.48 0.89
CA ASN A 62 -7.37 -13.36 1.90
C ASN A 62 -8.77 -13.86 1.54
N SER A 63 -9.53 -13.15 0.69
CA SER A 63 -10.85 -13.63 0.23
C SER A 63 -10.78 -14.83 -0.73
N TYR A 64 -9.57 -15.16 -1.23
CA TYR A 64 -9.30 -16.33 -2.07
C TYR A 64 -8.62 -17.48 -1.33
N LYS A 65 -8.30 -17.31 -0.05
CA LYS A 65 -7.85 -18.40 0.83
C LYS A 65 -9.07 -19.09 1.44
#